data_AF-A0ABD3KXH1-F1
#
_entry.id   AF-A0ABD3KXH1-F1
#
_cell.length_a   1.000
_cell.length_b   1.000
_cell.length_c   1.000
_cell.angle_alpha   90.00
_cell.angle_beta   90.00
_cell.angle_gamma   90.00
#
_symmetry.space_group_name_H-M   'P 1'
#
loop_
_entity.id
_entity.type
_entity.pdbx_description
1 polymer ?
#
loop_
_entity_poly.entity_id
_entity_poly.type
_entity_poly.pdbx_seq_one_letter_code
_entity_poly.pdbx_strand_id
1 'polypeptide(L)'
;MAVQEDHPYTHNLPDEPWDWEGISLHLLYSNIDQGSGNGKSPWGRRKHRLRWLGKPRAIPQLILKLEDPQFRESALHLLSSFLFQKREEDPENYYRAGFLLFHSCGTMAILIQEVLLIYRMMADGSLNNRACMRLINVIILFQCIAANRETRQKLMKSCIVNFLVPLVLFVSTLEVYDNVRAVALSVFGILCQARESSAVQWAIENEVVEVCLISMDTGNELTKVIGLHIVESILRVDFGISYLFSPAADHLLNRLMRTWDDLVNQIAVAHNFSPRILFHTIRCYTLLCHDERGHNLVKQSLPKSFINGTFHENLKEFPVIRRLLSQLLLIAGINDS
;
A
#
# COMPACT_ATOMS: atom_id res chain seq x y z
N MET A 1 -46.53 -2.58 18.11
CA MET A 1 -45.68 -1.45 18.53
C MET A 1 -44.30 -2.01 18.82
N ALA A 2 -43.43 -2.05 17.80
CA ALA A 2 -42.02 -2.34 17.98
C ALA A 2 -41.32 -0.97 17.97
N VAL A 3 -40.65 -0.64 19.07
CA VAL A 3 -39.88 0.59 19.22
C VAL A 3 -38.64 0.42 18.34
N GLN A 4 -38.53 1.27 17.34
CA GLN A 4 -37.33 1.41 16.51
C GLN A 4 -36.30 2.12 17.40
N GLU A 5 -35.29 1.38 17.86
CA GLU A 5 -34.14 1.98 18.56
C GLU A 5 -33.31 2.74 17.52
N ASP A 6 -33.54 4.05 17.46
CA ASP A 6 -32.64 4.98 16.77
C ASP A 6 -31.29 4.99 17.52
N HIS A 7 -30.25 4.40 16.91
CA HIS A 7 -28.88 4.55 17.37
C HIS A 7 -28.46 6.03 17.21
N PRO A 8 -28.17 6.77 18.29
CA PRO A 8 -27.98 8.23 18.24
C PRO A 8 -26.61 8.67 17.64
N TYR A 9 -25.83 7.77 17.06
CA TYR A 9 -24.46 8.01 16.62
C TYR A 9 -24.24 7.98 15.10
N THR A 10 -25.29 7.86 14.28
CA THR A 10 -25.18 8.17 12.85
C THR A 10 -25.11 9.68 12.65
N HIS A 11 -24.02 10.31 13.11
CA HIS A 11 -23.61 11.58 12.53
C HIS A 11 -23.30 11.29 11.06
N ASN A 12 -24.18 11.76 10.17
CA ASN A 12 -23.89 11.89 8.75
C ASN A 12 -22.68 12.83 8.62
N LEU A 13 -21.49 12.23 8.68
CA LEU A 13 -20.24 12.89 8.32
C LEU A 13 -20.34 13.32 6.85
N PRO A 14 -19.84 14.50 6.49
CA PRO A 14 -20.00 15.04 5.15
C PRO A 14 -19.45 14.05 4.12
N ASP A 15 -20.23 13.79 3.06
CA ASP A 15 -19.81 12.99 1.89
C ASP A 15 -18.37 13.37 1.50
N GLU A 16 -17.48 12.37 1.43
CA GLU A 16 -16.06 12.56 1.11
C GLU A 16 -15.93 13.23 -0.28
N PRO A 17 -15.63 14.54 -0.40
CA PRO A 17 -15.79 15.28 -1.65
C PRO A 17 -14.62 15.12 -2.64
N TRP A 18 -13.66 14.24 -2.37
CA TRP A 18 -12.38 14.18 -3.07
C TRP A 18 -12.04 12.75 -3.49
N ASP A 19 -11.43 12.60 -4.67
CA ASP A 19 -10.86 11.34 -5.15
C ASP A 19 -9.57 10.99 -4.39
N TRP A 20 -9.76 10.53 -3.16
CA TRP A 20 -8.68 10.16 -2.25
C TRP A 20 -7.83 9.00 -2.78
N GLU A 21 -8.39 8.14 -3.61
CA GLU A 21 -7.63 7.05 -4.25
C GLU A 21 -6.62 7.59 -5.24
N GLY A 22 -7.03 8.54 -6.10
CA GLY A 22 -6.10 9.24 -7.00
C GLY A 22 -4.98 9.96 -6.25
N ILE A 23 -5.29 10.63 -5.14
CA ILE A 23 -4.30 11.36 -4.32
C ILE A 23 -3.31 10.40 -3.64
N SER A 24 -3.79 9.33 -2.99
CA SER A 24 -2.91 8.34 -2.37
C SER A 24 -2.04 7.62 -3.41
N LEU A 25 -2.58 7.26 -4.57
CA LEU A 25 -1.80 6.65 -5.65
C LEU A 25 -0.71 7.59 -6.17
N HIS A 26 -1.02 8.87 -6.43
CA HIS A 26 -0.01 9.84 -6.86
C HIS A 26 1.13 10.03 -5.85
N LEU A 27 0.82 10.03 -4.56
CA LEU A 27 1.80 10.15 -3.47
C LEU A 27 2.65 8.88 -3.28
N LEU A 28 2.16 7.71 -3.71
CA LEU A 28 2.91 6.45 -3.64
C LEU A 28 3.88 6.29 -4.82
N TYR A 29 3.50 6.71 -6.03
CA TYR A 29 4.32 6.50 -7.23
C TYR A 29 5.35 7.60 -7.49
N SER A 30 5.19 8.81 -6.95
CA SER A 30 6.14 9.92 -7.16
C SER A 30 7.56 9.64 -6.65
N ASN A 31 7.72 8.77 -5.65
CA ASN A 31 9.02 8.46 -5.03
C ASN A 31 9.74 7.29 -5.71
N ILE A 32 8.99 6.34 -6.30
CA ILE A 32 9.57 5.24 -7.08
C ILE A 32 10.32 5.80 -8.32
N ASP A 33 9.86 6.94 -8.84
CA ASP A 33 10.47 7.64 -9.97
C ASP A 33 11.80 8.34 -9.65
N GLN A 34 12.06 8.69 -8.37
CA GLN A 34 13.24 9.49 -7.99
C GLN A 34 14.50 8.67 -7.67
N GLY A 35 14.37 7.34 -7.47
CA GLY A 35 15.52 6.44 -7.23
C GLY A 35 16.46 6.24 -8.43
N SER A 36 16.17 6.86 -9.58
CA SER A 36 17.03 6.87 -10.76
C SER A 36 17.67 8.25 -10.91
N GLY A 37 18.77 8.49 -10.20
CA GLY A 37 19.54 9.73 -10.25
C GLY A 37 19.94 10.14 -11.67
N ASN A 38 19.15 11.01 -12.30
CA ASN A 38 19.61 11.95 -13.31
C ASN A 38 18.54 13.04 -13.54
N GLY A 39 18.92 14.31 -13.31
CA GLY A 39 18.06 15.50 -13.35
C GLY A 39 17.55 15.93 -14.74
N LYS A 40 17.20 14.99 -15.61
CA LYS A 40 16.45 15.21 -16.86
C LYS A 40 15.43 14.08 -16.98
N SER A 41 14.14 14.39 -17.17
CA SER A 41 13.09 13.36 -17.19
C SER A 41 13.42 12.25 -18.22
N PRO A 42 13.71 11.00 -17.78
CA PRO A 42 14.10 9.90 -18.68
C PRO A 42 12.96 9.44 -19.61
N TRP A 43 11.75 9.95 -19.37
CA TRP A 43 10.48 9.38 -19.80
C TRP A 43 10.10 9.74 -21.23
N GLY A 44 10.51 10.91 -21.73
CA GLY A 44 10.27 11.31 -23.13
C GLY A 44 10.94 10.36 -24.14
N ARG A 45 12.12 9.82 -23.82
CA ARG A 45 12.83 8.84 -24.66
C ARG A 45 12.36 7.40 -24.45
N ARG A 46 11.84 7.04 -23.27
CA ARG A 46 11.31 5.69 -22.97
C ARG A 46 9.95 5.44 -23.65
N LYS A 47 9.06 6.44 -23.65
CA LYS A 47 7.72 6.36 -24.29
C LYS A 47 7.79 5.95 -25.77
N HIS A 48 8.81 6.41 -26.49
CA HIS A 48 9.02 6.05 -27.89
C HIS A 48 9.51 4.60 -28.10
N ARG A 49 10.29 4.03 -27.16
CA ARG A 49 10.83 2.66 -27.27
C ARG A 49 9.80 1.57 -26.97
N LEU A 50 8.76 1.88 -26.21
CA LEU A 50 7.75 0.90 -25.77
C LEU A 50 6.47 0.94 -26.62
N ARG A 51 6.37 1.87 -27.58
CA ARG A 51 5.19 2.02 -28.45
C ARG A 51 4.83 0.74 -29.20
N TRP A 52 5.81 -0.11 -29.53
CA TRP A 52 5.57 -1.40 -30.20
C TRP A 52 4.95 -2.46 -29.28
N LEU A 53 5.05 -2.31 -27.95
CA LEU A 53 4.42 -3.21 -26.98
C LEU A 53 2.89 -3.05 -26.93
N GLY A 54 2.36 -1.96 -27.48
CA GLY A 54 0.92 -1.80 -27.74
C GLY A 54 0.40 -2.70 -28.87
N LYS A 55 1.26 -3.46 -29.58
CA LYS A 55 0.81 -4.42 -30.59
C LYS A 55 0.19 -5.65 -29.92
N PRO A 56 -0.92 -6.21 -30.43
CA PRO A 56 -1.66 -7.30 -29.76
C PRO A 56 -0.85 -8.55 -29.38
N ARG A 57 0.23 -8.85 -30.12
CA ARG A 57 1.09 -10.03 -29.90
C ARG A 57 2.33 -9.77 -29.05
N ALA A 58 2.65 -8.52 -28.74
CA ALA A 58 3.91 -8.18 -28.08
C ALA A 58 3.96 -8.68 -26.62
N ILE A 59 2.87 -8.51 -25.87
CA ILE A 59 2.77 -9.00 -24.49
C ILE A 59 2.80 -10.53 -24.42
N PRO A 60 1.96 -11.29 -25.17
CA PRO A 60 2.07 -12.75 -25.20
C PRO A 60 3.48 -13.25 -25.55
N GLN A 61 4.15 -12.62 -26.53
CA GLN A 61 5.52 -13.01 -26.90
C GLN A 61 6.53 -12.76 -25.79
N LEU A 62 6.40 -11.67 -25.04
CA LEU A 62 7.26 -11.42 -23.88
C LEU A 62 6.97 -12.39 -22.73
N ILE A 63 5.71 -12.76 -22.52
CA ILE A 63 5.33 -13.75 -21.51
C ILE A 63 5.98 -15.11 -21.84
N LEU A 64 5.90 -15.56 -23.09
CA LEU A 64 6.56 -16.80 -23.53
C LEU A 64 8.09 -16.73 -23.34
N LYS A 65 8.71 -15.57 -23.52
CA LYS A 65 10.15 -15.37 -23.27
C LYS A 65 10.54 -15.45 -21.79
N LEU A 66 9.60 -15.45 -20.85
CA LEU A 66 9.90 -15.71 -19.44
C LEU A 66 10.34 -17.17 -19.21
N GLU A 67 9.88 -18.10 -20.05
CA GLU A 67 10.20 -19.52 -19.92
C GLU A 67 11.70 -19.77 -20.14
N ASP A 68 12.30 -19.06 -21.11
CA ASP A 68 13.73 -19.16 -21.42
C ASP A 68 14.59 -18.38 -20.41
N PRO A 69 15.44 -19.05 -19.60
CA PRO A 69 16.32 -18.39 -18.63
C PRO A 69 17.26 -17.34 -19.24
N GLN A 70 17.65 -17.49 -20.51
CA GLN A 70 18.55 -16.54 -21.19
C GLN A 70 17.86 -15.20 -21.45
N PHE A 71 16.56 -15.22 -21.76
CA PHE A 71 15.79 -14.02 -22.09
C PHE A 71 14.96 -13.50 -20.91
N ARG A 72 14.78 -14.29 -19.85
CA ARG A 72 13.89 -13.99 -18.72
C ARG A 72 14.11 -12.61 -18.10
N GLU A 73 15.34 -12.24 -17.79
CA GLU A 73 15.64 -10.93 -17.18
C GLU A 73 15.22 -9.76 -18.09
N SER A 74 15.49 -9.90 -19.40
CA SER A 74 15.10 -8.89 -20.39
C SER A 74 13.59 -8.82 -20.57
N ALA A 75 12.90 -9.97 -20.55
CA ALA A 75 11.45 -10.04 -20.65
C ALA A 75 10.78 -9.44 -19.41
N LEU A 76 11.26 -9.75 -18.20
CA LEU A 76 10.79 -9.14 -16.95
C LEU A 76 10.90 -7.62 -16.99
N HIS A 77 12.06 -7.09 -17.42
CA HIS A 77 12.29 -5.66 -17.52
C HIS A 77 11.36 -4.97 -18.54
N LEU A 78 11.17 -5.58 -19.71
CA LEU A 78 10.29 -5.01 -20.75
C LEU A 78 8.82 -5.05 -20.35
N LEU A 79 8.37 -6.16 -19.73
CA LEU A 79 7.02 -6.29 -19.21
C LEU A 79 6.78 -5.29 -18.08
N SER A 80 7.65 -5.21 -17.08
CA SER A 80 7.47 -4.27 -15.96
C SER A 80 7.45 -2.81 -16.44
N SER A 81 8.34 -2.45 -17.37
CA SER A 81 8.38 -1.09 -17.92
C SER A 81 7.12 -0.74 -18.73
N PHE A 82 6.54 -1.71 -19.44
CA PHE A 82 5.26 -1.52 -20.11
C PHE A 82 4.12 -1.34 -19.12
N LEU A 83 4.04 -2.22 -18.11
CA LEU A 83 2.99 -2.22 -17.10
C LEU A 83 2.98 -0.91 -16.31
N PHE A 84 4.15 -0.41 -15.92
CA PHE A 84 4.29 0.87 -15.22
C PHE A 84 3.69 2.02 -16.02
N GLN A 85 4.02 2.11 -17.32
CA GLN A 85 3.51 3.18 -18.18
C GLN A 85 1.99 3.04 -18.41
N LYS A 86 1.50 1.81 -18.57
CA LYS A 86 0.14 1.54 -19.02
C LYS A 86 -0.90 1.56 -17.91
N ARG A 87 -0.48 1.45 -16.65
CA ARG A 87 -1.37 1.52 -15.49
C ARG A 87 -2.32 2.72 -15.53
N GLU A 88 -1.79 3.90 -15.84
CA GLU A 88 -2.56 5.15 -15.92
C GLU A 88 -2.97 5.51 -17.37
N GLU A 89 -2.09 5.27 -18.35
CA GLU A 89 -2.34 5.68 -19.74
C GLU A 89 -3.37 4.81 -20.48
N ASP A 90 -3.53 3.55 -20.07
CA ASP A 90 -4.31 2.53 -20.78
C ASP A 90 -4.69 1.35 -19.85
N PRO A 91 -5.60 1.58 -18.89
CA PRO A 91 -5.93 0.61 -17.85
C PRO A 91 -6.43 -0.72 -18.40
N GLU A 92 -7.12 -0.72 -19.54
CA GLU A 92 -7.64 -1.94 -20.15
C GLU A 92 -6.51 -2.88 -20.60
N ASN A 93 -5.47 -2.36 -21.26
CA ASN A 93 -4.31 -3.17 -21.60
C ASN A 93 -3.51 -3.59 -20.36
N TYR A 94 -3.47 -2.77 -19.31
CA TYR A 94 -2.88 -3.16 -18.03
C TYR A 94 -3.62 -4.37 -17.42
N TYR A 95 -4.94 -4.32 -17.30
CA TYR A 95 -5.71 -5.44 -16.76
C TYR A 95 -5.64 -6.68 -17.66
N ARG A 96 -5.67 -6.52 -18.99
CA ARG A 96 -5.50 -7.63 -19.93
C ARG A 96 -4.14 -8.31 -19.77
N ALA A 97 -3.07 -7.55 -19.56
CA ALA A 97 -1.75 -8.12 -19.32
C ALA A 97 -1.74 -8.96 -18.02
N GLY A 98 -2.38 -8.48 -16.95
CA GLY A 98 -2.53 -9.22 -15.69
C GLY A 98 -3.26 -10.56 -15.89
N PHE A 99 -4.34 -10.56 -16.67
CA PHE A 99 -5.06 -11.78 -17.04
C PHE A 99 -4.16 -12.77 -17.80
N LEU A 100 -3.45 -12.30 -18.83
CA LEU A 100 -2.55 -13.14 -19.62
C LEU A 100 -1.40 -13.70 -18.79
N LEU A 101 -0.80 -12.90 -17.92
CA LEU A 101 0.28 -13.34 -17.03
C LEU A 101 -0.16 -14.48 -16.11
N PHE A 102 -1.34 -14.37 -15.50
CA PHE A 102 -1.86 -15.39 -14.60
C PHE A 102 -2.20 -16.70 -15.31
N HIS A 103 -2.79 -16.61 -16.51
CA HIS A 103 -3.32 -17.77 -17.23
C HIS A 103 -2.32 -18.42 -18.20
N SER A 104 -1.18 -17.79 -18.46
CA SER A 104 -0.13 -18.40 -19.28
C SER A 104 0.59 -19.51 -18.51
N CYS A 105 0.74 -20.67 -19.16
CA CYS A 105 1.35 -21.85 -18.55
C CYS A 105 2.74 -21.51 -17.99
N GLY A 106 3.07 -22.04 -16.80
CA GLY A 106 4.37 -21.86 -16.17
C GLY A 106 4.67 -20.46 -15.62
N THR A 107 3.93 -19.41 -16.00
CA THR A 107 4.27 -18.02 -15.64
C THR A 107 4.27 -17.80 -14.13
N MET A 108 3.22 -18.22 -13.41
CA MET A 108 3.19 -18.10 -11.94
C MET A 108 4.33 -18.87 -11.25
N ALA A 109 4.67 -20.06 -11.75
CA ALA A 109 5.78 -20.85 -11.21
C ALA A 109 7.12 -20.16 -11.44
N ILE A 110 7.33 -19.53 -12.61
CA ILE A 110 8.53 -18.75 -12.92
C ILE A 110 8.63 -17.54 -11.99
N LEU A 111 7.55 -16.80 -11.76
CA LEU A 111 7.56 -15.65 -10.86
C LEU A 111 7.94 -16.06 -9.43
N ILE A 112 7.43 -17.19 -8.94
CA ILE A 112 7.80 -17.74 -7.62
C ILE A 112 9.27 -18.18 -7.61
N GLN A 113 9.76 -18.83 -8.67
CA GLN A 113 11.18 -19.19 -8.78
C GLN A 113 12.08 -17.96 -8.66
N GLU A 114 11.73 -16.84 -9.29
CA GLU A 114 12.49 -15.59 -9.17
C GLU A 114 12.49 -15.05 -7.73
N VAL A 115 11.38 -15.16 -7.00
CA VAL A 115 11.32 -14.81 -5.56
C VAL A 115 12.20 -15.73 -4.72
N LEU A 116 12.14 -17.04 -4.95
CA LEU A 116 12.94 -18.03 -4.21
C LEU A 116 14.45 -17.86 -4.44
N LEU A 117 14.87 -17.40 -5.62
CA LEU A 117 16.26 -17.03 -5.86
C LEU A 117 16.70 -15.89 -4.94
N ILE A 118 15.85 -14.90 -4.70
CA ILE A 118 16.15 -13.80 -3.79
C ILE A 118 16.22 -14.28 -2.34
N TYR A 119 15.36 -15.20 -1.92
CA TYR A 119 15.44 -15.77 -0.57
C TYR A 119 16.79 -16.44 -0.31
N ARG A 120 17.34 -17.15 -1.30
CA ARG A 120 18.69 -17.73 -1.19
C ARG A 120 19.74 -16.65 -1.01
N MET A 121 19.67 -15.57 -1.79
CA MET A 121 20.59 -14.44 -1.71
C MET A 121 20.47 -13.64 -0.41
N MET A 122 19.26 -13.58 0.16
CA MET A 122 19.01 -13.00 1.48
C MET A 122 19.65 -13.85 2.58
N ALA A 123 19.52 -15.18 2.49
CA ALA A 123 20.04 -16.12 3.48
C ALA A 123 21.56 -16.22 3.49
N ASP A 124 22.21 -16.16 2.32
CA ASP A 124 23.68 -16.26 2.21
C ASP A 124 24.40 -14.90 2.24
N GLY A 125 23.66 -13.79 2.28
CA GLY A 125 24.22 -12.43 2.31
C GLY A 125 24.78 -11.95 0.96
N SER A 126 24.49 -12.63 -0.15
CA SER A 126 24.97 -12.27 -1.50
C SER A 126 24.05 -11.29 -2.26
N LEU A 127 22.98 -10.83 -1.62
CA LEU A 127 22.03 -9.88 -2.19
C LEU A 127 22.73 -8.61 -2.71
N ASN A 128 22.37 -8.17 -3.91
CA ASN A 128 22.96 -6.99 -4.53
C ASN A 128 21.93 -6.16 -5.29
N ASN A 129 22.32 -4.94 -5.71
CA ASN A 129 21.40 -3.99 -6.34
C ASN A 129 20.74 -4.52 -7.62
N ARG A 130 21.45 -5.29 -8.44
CA ARG A 130 20.89 -5.87 -9.67
C ARG A 130 19.81 -6.91 -9.35
N ALA A 131 20.04 -7.74 -8.34
CA ALA A 131 19.06 -8.72 -7.89
C ALA A 131 17.80 -8.03 -7.34
N CYS A 132 17.95 -6.97 -6.54
CA CYS A 132 16.82 -6.17 -6.06
C CYS A 132 16.00 -5.55 -7.21
N MET A 133 16.66 -4.96 -8.22
CA MET A 133 15.97 -4.38 -9.37
C MET A 133 15.25 -5.44 -10.21
N ARG A 134 15.84 -6.64 -10.36
CA ARG A 134 15.20 -7.77 -11.03
C ARG A 134 13.97 -8.24 -10.26
N LEU A 135 14.06 -8.32 -8.93
CA LEU A 135 12.92 -8.65 -8.07
C LEU A 135 11.80 -7.61 -8.16
N ILE A 136 12.12 -6.32 -8.17
CA ILE A 136 11.12 -5.25 -8.35
C ILE A 136 10.33 -5.47 -9.65
N ASN A 137 11.01 -5.83 -10.76
CA ASN A 137 10.32 -6.14 -12.01
C ASN A 137 9.34 -7.32 -11.84
N VAL A 138 9.72 -8.38 -11.12
CA VAL A 138 8.85 -9.53 -10.82
C VAL A 138 7.64 -9.10 -10.00
N ILE A 139 7.83 -8.27 -8.97
CA ILE A 139 6.73 -7.82 -8.10
C ILE A 139 5.76 -6.91 -8.87
N ILE A 140 6.23 -6.10 -9.83
CA ILE A 140 5.34 -5.30 -10.71
C ILE A 140 4.39 -6.21 -11.52
N LEU A 141 4.83 -7.39 -11.94
CA LEU A 141 3.96 -8.37 -12.60
C LEU A 141 2.90 -8.90 -11.61
N PHE A 142 3.27 -9.18 -10.35
CA PHE A 142 2.31 -9.53 -9.30
C PHE A 142 1.29 -8.42 -9.03
N GLN A 143 1.70 -7.14 -9.00
CA GLN A 143 0.78 -6.00 -8.86
C GLN A 143 -0.27 -6.00 -9.98
N CYS A 144 0.16 -6.22 -11.22
CA CYS A 144 -0.72 -6.25 -12.38
C CYS A 144 -1.72 -7.41 -12.32
N ILE A 145 -1.28 -8.59 -11.91
CA ILE A 145 -2.14 -9.77 -11.69
C ILE A 145 -3.13 -9.50 -10.55
N ALA A 146 -2.70 -8.90 -9.45
CA ALA A 146 -3.57 -8.55 -8.31
C ALA A 146 -4.63 -7.50 -8.69
N ALA A 147 -4.28 -6.56 -9.58
CA ALA A 147 -5.16 -5.49 -9.98
C ALA A 147 -6.32 -5.96 -10.88
N ASN A 148 -6.14 -7.01 -11.67
CA ASN A 148 -7.20 -7.56 -12.54
C ASN A 148 -8.27 -8.30 -11.70
N ARG A 149 -9.55 -7.94 -11.91
CA ARG A 149 -10.68 -8.47 -11.12
C ARG A 149 -10.87 -9.99 -11.25
N GLU A 150 -10.61 -10.57 -12.42
CA GLU A 150 -10.80 -12.02 -12.68
C GLU A 150 -9.70 -12.89 -12.06
N THR A 151 -8.49 -12.34 -11.90
CA THR A 151 -7.34 -13.05 -11.34
C THR A 151 -7.14 -12.75 -9.86
N ARG A 152 -7.55 -11.58 -9.36
CA ARG A 152 -7.41 -11.15 -7.95
C ARG A 152 -7.85 -12.21 -6.95
N GLN A 153 -9.10 -12.65 -7.06
CA GLN A 153 -9.68 -13.63 -6.13
C GLN A 153 -8.99 -15.00 -6.23
N LYS A 154 -8.53 -15.39 -7.42
CA LYS A 154 -7.75 -16.63 -7.62
C LYS A 154 -6.36 -16.51 -6.99
N LEU A 155 -5.74 -15.33 -7.09
CA LEU A 155 -4.43 -15.06 -6.50
C LEU A 155 -4.51 -15.12 -4.97
N MET A 156 -5.52 -14.49 -4.35
CA MET A 156 -5.74 -14.53 -2.90
C MET A 156 -5.92 -15.97 -2.39
N LYS A 157 -6.72 -16.78 -3.09
CA LYS A 157 -6.99 -18.19 -2.73
C LYS A 157 -5.80 -19.14 -2.93
N SER A 158 -4.79 -18.75 -3.69
CA SER A 158 -3.66 -19.63 -4.01
C SER A 158 -2.49 -19.54 -3.02
N CYS A 159 -2.55 -18.63 -2.05
CA CYS A 159 -1.47 -18.33 -1.09
C CYS A 159 -0.12 -17.91 -1.73
N ILE A 160 -0.06 -17.72 -3.04
CA ILE A 160 1.17 -17.37 -3.77
C ILE A 160 1.74 -16.02 -3.28
N VAL A 161 0.88 -15.07 -2.96
CA VAL A 161 1.30 -13.74 -2.50
C VAL A 161 1.95 -13.76 -1.11
N ASN A 162 1.79 -14.84 -0.33
CA ASN A 162 2.45 -14.97 0.96
C ASN A 162 3.97 -15.12 0.82
N PHE A 163 4.46 -15.54 -0.36
CA PHE A 163 5.89 -15.48 -0.70
C PHE A 163 6.42 -14.03 -0.83
N LEU A 164 5.58 -13.00 -0.70
CA LEU A 164 6.06 -11.63 -0.63
C LEU A 164 6.29 -11.16 0.81
N VAL A 165 5.73 -11.83 1.82
CA VAL A 165 5.85 -11.41 3.24
C VAL A 165 7.32 -11.37 3.71
N PRO A 166 8.15 -12.41 3.51
CA PRO A 166 9.56 -12.34 3.89
C PRO A 166 10.35 -11.23 3.20
N LEU A 167 9.94 -10.79 1.99
CA LEU A 167 10.59 -9.68 1.29
C LEU A 167 10.28 -8.33 1.96
N VAL A 168 9.05 -8.16 2.45
CA VAL A 168 8.64 -6.95 3.16
C VAL A 168 9.36 -6.86 4.51
N LEU A 169 9.47 -7.99 5.24
CA LEU A 169 10.00 -8.03 6.60
C LEU A 169 11.54 -8.08 6.68
N PHE A 170 12.23 -8.29 5.56
CA PHE A 170 13.69 -8.42 5.59
C PHE A 170 14.40 -7.09 5.82
N VAL A 171 15.36 -7.10 6.74
CA VAL A 171 16.24 -5.96 7.02
C VAL A 171 17.48 -6.08 6.14
N SER A 172 17.72 -5.05 5.33
CA SER A 172 18.87 -4.95 4.42
C SER A 172 19.51 -3.58 4.58
N THR A 173 20.83 -3.52 4.42
CA THR A 173 21.61 -2.28 4.37
C THR A 173 21.64 -1.66 2.97
N LEU A 174 21.15 -2.37 1.95
CA LEU A 174 21.09 -1.86 0.58
C LEU A 174 19.95 -0.83 0.47
N GLU A 175 20.27 0.41 0.13
CA GLU A 175 19.30 1.49 -0.05
C GLU A 175 18.19 1.12 -1.05
N VAL A 176 18.54 0.42 -2.14
CA VAL A 176 17.56 -0.03 -3.15
C VAL A 176 16.55 -1.05 -2.60
N TYR A 177 16.85 -1.70 -1.47
CA TYR A 177 15.93 -2.68 -0.87
C TYR A 177 14.68 -2.02 -0.28
N ASP A 178 14.75 -0.74 0.08
CA ASP A 178 13.56 -0.02 0.52
C ASP A 178 12.48 0.02 -0.57
N ASN A 179 12.90 0.12 -1.84
CA ASN A 179 11.98 0.02 -2.98
C ASN A 179 11.39 -1.39 -3.11
N VAL A 180 12.17 -2.44 -2.81
CA VAL A 180 11.66 -3.82 -2.79
C VAL A 180 10.53 -3.94 -1.75
N ARG A 181 10.74 -3.45 -0.52
CA ARG A 181 9.71 -3.49 0.54
C ARG A 181 8.45 -2.75 0.11
N ALA A 182 8.59 -1.51 -0.37
CA ALA A 182 7.46 -0.70 -0.81
C ALA A 182 6.65 -1.38 -1.94
N VAL A 183 7.33 -1.86 -2.98
CA VAL A 183 6.67 -2.49 -4.12
C VAL A 183 6.03 -3.84 -3.72
N ALA A 184 6.68 -4.63 -2.86
CA ALA A 184 6.09 -5.86 -2.30
C ALA A 184 4.84 -5.57 -1.46
N LEU A 185 4.92 -4.61 -0.54
CA LEU A 185 3.82 -4.22 0.34
C LEU A 185 2.61 -3.72 -0.47
N SER A 186 2.85 -2.98 -1.56
CA SER A 186 1.76 -2.48 -2.40
C SER A 186 0.95 -3.57 -3.12
N VAL A 187 1.48 -4.79 -3.30
CA VAL A 187 0.67 -5.92 -3.81
C VAL A 187 -0.46 -6.23 -2.83
N PHE A 188 -0.17 -6.26 -1.52
CA PHE A 188 -1.19 -6.43 -0.47
C PHE A 188 -2.20 -5.28 -0.48
N GLY A 189 -1.74 -4.04 -0.72
CA GLY A 189 -2.62 -2.88 -0.87
C GLY A 189 -3.59 -3.01 -2.05
N ILE A 190 -3.12 -3.44 -3.22
CA ILE A 190 -3.98 -3.66 -4.39
C ILE A 190 -5.04 -4.74 -4.11
N LEU A 191 -4.67 -5.81 -3.36
CA LEU A 191 -5.61 -6.85 -2.97
C LEU A 191 -6.68 -6.32 -1.99
N CYS A 192 -6.29 -5.47 -1.04
CA CYS A 192 -7.20 -4.87 -0.07
C CYS A 192 -8.05 -3.72 -0.65
N GLN A 193 -7.65 -3.12 -1.78
CA GLN A 193 -8.35 -1.99 -2.42
C GLN A 193 -9.78 -2.34 -2.88
N ALA A 194 -10.12 -3.64 -3.01
CA ALA A 194 -11.48 -4.04 -3.37
C ALA A 194 -12.54 -3.56 -2.37
N ARG A 195 -12.15 -3.23 -1.12
CA ARG A 195 -13.05 -2.85 -0.02
C ARG A 195 -14.19 -3.85 0.19
N GLU A 196 -13.95 -5.10 -0.19
CA GLU A 196 -14.87 -6.22 0.02
C GLU A 196 -14.53 -6.90 1.35
N SER A 197 -15.54 -7.36 2.08
CA SER A 197 -15.33 -8.12 3.33
C SER A 197 -14.46 -9.36 3.12
N SER A 198 -14.52 -9.96 1.92
CA SER A 198 -13.68 -11.11 1.53
C SER A 198 -12.18 -10.75 1.46
N ALA A 199 -11.85 -9.54 1.01
CA ALA A 199 -10.50 -9.03 0.98
C ALA A 199 -9.97 -8.70 2.37
N VAL A 200 -10.82 -8.12 3.23
CA VAL A 200 -10.46 -7.86 4.63
C VAL A 200 -10.28 -9.16 5.41
N GLN A 201 -11.18 -10.13 5.24
CA GLN A 201 -11.04 -11.47 5.84
C GLN A 201 -9.72 -12.11 5.45
N TRP A 202 -9.40 -12.11 4.15
CA TRP A 202 -8.11 -12.61 3.67
C TRP A 202 -6.91 -11.87 4.30
N ALA A 203 -6.98 -10.54 4.40
CA ALA A 203 -5.91 -9.74 4.98
C ALA A 203 -5.67 -10.08 6.46
N ILE A 204 -6.75 -10.34 7.21
CA ILE A 204 -6.69 -10.78 8.61
C ILE A 204 -6.09 -12.19 8.72
N GLU A 205 -6.60 -13.15 7.93
CA GLU A 205 -6.14 -14.55 7.93
C GLU A 205 -4.66 -14.71 7.54
N ASN A 206 -4.12 -13.77 6.76
CA ASN A 206 -2.74 -13.79 6.29
C ASN A 206 -1.85 -12.77 7.00
N GLU A 207 -2.27 -12.28 8.18
CA GLU A 207 -1.49 -11.38 9.05
C GLU A 207 -1.01 -10.10 8.34
N VAL A 208 -1.75 -9.62 7.33
CA VAL A 208 -1.35 -8.44 6.55
C VAL A 208 -1.26 -7.19 7.42
N VAL A 209 -2.12 -7.07 8.44
CA VAL A 209 -2.06 -5.95 9.40
C VAL A 209 -0.76 -5.96 10.19
N GLU A 210 -0.27 -7.13 10.59
CA GLU A 210 1.02 -7.28 11.28
C GLU A 210 2.20 -6.91 10.38
N VAL A 211 2.15 -7.33 9.11
CA VAL A 211 3.13 -6.92 8.11
C VAL A 211 3.14 -5.40 7.93
N CYS A 212 1.97 -4.76 7.92
CA CYS A 212 1.84 -3.30 7.84
C CYS A 212 2.40 -2.60 9.08
N LEU A 213 2.14 -3.15 10.28
CA LEU A 213 2.69 -2.62 11.54
C LEU A 213 4.22 -2.60 11.54
N ILE A 214 4.85 -3.73 11.21
CA ILE A 214 6.31 -3.82 11.14
C ILE A 214 6.85 -2.85 10.07
N SER A 215 6.16 -2.77 8.93
CA SER A 215 6.51 -1.84 7.84
C SER A 215 6.44 -0.37 8.26
N MET A 216 5.45 0.00 9.09
CA MET A 216 5.29 1.35 9.63
C MET A 216 6.37 1.71 10.66
N ASP A 217 6.85 0.73 11.41
CA ASP A 217 7.88 0.92 12.43
C ASP A 217 9.28 1.06 11.80
N THR A 218 9.66 0.10 10.94
CA THR A 218 11.04 -0.01 10.44
C THR A 218 11.26 0.57 9.03
N GLY A 219 10.19 0.84 8.28
CA GLY A 219 10.28 1.24 6.87
C GLY A 219 10.65 2.71 6.67
N ASN A 220 11.05 3.05 5.43
CA ASN A 220 11.15 4.44 4.99
C ASN A 220 9.76 5.09 4.83
N GLU A 221 9.71 6.41 4.62
CA GLU A 221 8.44 7.15 4.49
C GLU A 221 7.45 6.47 3.52
N LEU A 222 7.91 6.07 2.33
CA LEU A 222 7.05 5.43 1.34
C LEU A 222 6.44 4.13 1.87
N THR A 223 7.25 3.27 2.49
CA THR A 223 6.79 2.01 3.07
C THR A 223 5.78 2.24 4.20
N LYS A 224 6.03 3.25 5.04
CA LYS A 224 5.11 3.66 6.12
C LYS A 224 3.76 4.12 5.57
N VAL A 225 3.78 4.94 4.51
CA VAL A 225 2.56 5.43 3.84
C VAL A 225 1.75 4.28 3.24
N ILE A 226 2.40 3.32 2.58
CA ILE A 226 1.70 2.13 2.04
C ILE A 226 1.07 1.32 3.18
N GLY A 227 1.81 1.08 4.27
CA GLY A 227 1.29 0.36 5.45
C GLY A 227 0.06 1.04 6.04
N LEU A 228 0.11 2.36 6.24
CA LEU A 228 -1.04 3.14 6.70
C LEU A 228 -2.22 3.05 5.74
N HIS A 229 -1.99 3.15 4.42
CA HIS A 229 -3.05 3.05 3.41
C HIS A 229 -3.75 1.69 3.39
N ILE A 230 -3.00 0.61 3.63
CA ILE A 230 -3.58 -0.74 3.75
C ILE A 230 -4.47 -0.83 4.99
N VAL A 231 -3.98 -0.36 6.14
CA VAL A 231 -4.77 -0.38 7.38
C VAL A 231 -6.01 0.51 7.25
N GLU A 232 -5.88 1.69 6.64
CA GLU A 232 -7.01 2.56 6.31
C GLU A 232 -8.05 1.83 5.44
N SER A 233 -7.60 1.07 4.43
CA SER A 233 -8.50 0.31 3.55
C SER A 233 -9.25 -0.80 4.30
N ILE A 234 -8.62 -1.43 5.29
CA ILE A 234 -9.26 -2.39 6.19
C ILE A 234 -10.28 -1.70 7.09
N LEU A 235 -9.92 -0.55 7.68
CA LEU A 235 -10.79 0.24 8.55
C LEU A 235 -12.01 0.84 7.84
N ARG A 236 -11.96 1.00 6.51
CA ARG A 236 -13.13 1.45 5.74
C ARG A 236 -14.23 0.39 5.62
N VAL A 237 -13.98 -0.85 6.01
CA VAL A 237 -14.96 -1.94 5.96
C VAL A 237 -15.40 -2.24 7.38
N ASP A 238 -16.72 -2.24 7.64
CA ASP A 238 -17.29 -2.46 8.99
C ASP A 238 -16.80 -3.77 9.64
N PHE A 239 -16.59 -4.81 8.83
CA PHE A 239 -16.01 -6.06 9.28
C PHE A 239 -14.58 -5.89 9.83
N GLY A 240 -13.76 -5.04 9.20
CA GLY A 240 -12.40 -4.74 9.65
C GLY A 240 -12.37 -3.99 10.99
N ILE A 241 -13.23 -2.98 11.16
CA ILE A 241 -13.40 -2.29 12.44
C ILE A 241 -13.86 -3.28 13.52
N SER A 242 -14.89 -4.08 13.22
CA SER A 242 -15.44 -5.07 14.14
C SER A 242 -14.39 -6.08 14.60
N TYR A 243 -13.54 -6.55 13.68
CA TYR A 243 -12.42 -7.44 13.99
C TYR A 243 -11.40 -6.77 14.92
N LEU A 244 -10.98 -5.53 14.63
CA LEU A 244 -9.95 -4.84 15.44
C LEU A 244 -10.40 -4.58 16.88
N PHE A 245 -11.70 -4.38 17.11
CA PHE A 245 -12.27 -4.26 18.45
C PHE A 245 -12.72 -5.60 19.06
N SER A 246 -12.39 -6.73 18.43
CA SER A 246 -12.64 -8.06 19.01
C SER A 246 -11.55 -8.43 20.03
N PRO A 247 -11.84 -9.29 21.02
CA PRO A 247 -10.84 -9.75 21.97
C PRO A 247 -9.62 -10.42 21.32
N ALA A 248 -9.80 -11.04 20.13
CA ALA A 248 -8.72 -11.67 19.39
C ALA A 248 -7.68 -10.66 18.87
N ALA A 249 -8.10 -9.42 18.61
CA ALA A 249 -7.27 -8.37 18.03
C ALA A 249 -6.84 -7.29 19.03
N ASP A 250 -7.12 -7.45 20.33
CA ASP A 250 -6.80 -6.43 21.35
C ASP A 250 -5.30 -6.05 21.36
N HIS A 251 -4.42 -7.05 21.28
CA HIS A 251 -2.98 -6.82 21.18
C HIS A 251 -2.58 -6.05 19.90
N LEU A 252 -3.25 -6.33 18.78
CA LEU A 252 -3.02 -5.72 17.48
C LEU A 252 -3.47 -4.26 17.46
N LEU A 253 -4.66 -3.98 18.00
CA LEU A 253 -5.19 -2.62 18.15
C LEU A 253 -4.26 -1.78 19.04
N ASN A 254 -3.84 -2.32 20.19
CA ASN A 254 -2.92 -1.62 21.09
C ASN A 254 -1.58 -1.28 20.41
N ARG A 255 -1.07 -2.17 19.55
CA ARG A 255 0.15 -1.91 18.77
C ARG A 255 -0.08 -0.85 17.69
N LEU A 256 -1.19 -0.90 16.96
CA LEU A 256 -1.56 0.13 15.98
C LEU A 256 -1.61 1.53 16.61
N MET A 257 -2.29 1.66 17.76
CA MET A 257 -2.41 2.94 18.46
C MET A 257 -1.04 3.49 18.88
N ARG A 258 -0.15 2.65 19.43
CA ARG A 258 1.22 3.05 19.78
C ARG A 258 2.04 3.45 18.57
N THR A 259 2.04 2.63 17.52
CA THR A 259 2.77 2.93 16.28
C THR A 259 2.30 4.25 15.66
N TRP A 260 1.00 4.53 15.66
CA TRP A 260 0.50 5.81 15.14
C TRP A 260 0.89 7.01 16.00
N ASP A 261 0.86 6.88 17.33
CA ASP A 261 1.36 7.92 18.24
C ASP A 261 2.86 8.18 18.01
N ASP A 262 3.67 7.12 17.92
CA ASP A 262 5.11 7.22 17.64
C ASP A 262 5.37 7.90 16.29
N LEU A 263 4.62 7.56 15.24
CA LEU A 263 4.73 8.22 13.94
C LEU A 263 4.40 9.70 14.02
N VAL A 264 3.34 10.08 14.74
CA VAL A 264 2.95 11.49 14.91
C VAL A 264 4.00 12.26 15.69
N ASN A 265 4.57 11.67 16.74
CA ASN A 265 5.63 12.28 17.53
C ASN A 265 6.94 12.40 16.75
N GLN A 266 7.25 11.45 15.86
CA GLN A 266 8.41 11.53 14.96
C GLN A 266 8.29 12.68 13.96
N ILE A 267 7.11 12.86 13.33
CA ILE A 267 6.90 13.93 12.34
C ILE A 267 6.65 15.31 12.97
N ALA A 268 6.34 15.37 14.26
CA ALA A 268 6.26 16.61 15.04
C ALA A 268 7.63 17.30 15.19
N VAL A 269 8.73 16.56 15.04
CA VAL A 269 10.07 17.13 15.00
C VAL A 269 10.29 17.82 13.65
N ALA A 270 10.62 19.11 13.68
CA ALA A 270 10.59 20.01 12.50
C ALA A 270 11.33 19.49 11.24
N HIS A 271 12.40 18.72 11.39
CA HIS A 271 13.19 18.18 10.27
C HIS A 271 12.63 16.88 9.66
N ASN A 272 11.61 16.28 10.27
CA ASN A 272 11.05 14.97 9.89
C ASN A 272 9.58 15.05 9.43
N PHE A 273 9.07 16.25 9.16
CA PHE A 273 7.66 16.43 8.82
C PHE A 273 7.31 15.68 7.52
N SER A 274 6.32 14.77 7.61
CA SER A 274 5.74 14.09 6.45
C SER A 274 4.24 14.38 6.37
N PRO A 275 3.77 15.13 5.36
CA PRO A 275 2.34 15.36 5.17
C PRO A 275 1.59 14.08 4.81
N ARG A 276 2.26 13.11 4.16
CA ARG A 276 1.63 11.85 3.72
C ARG A 276 1.33 10.95 4.90
N ILE A 277 2.30 10.78 5.81
CA ILE A 277 2.09 10.02 7.05
C ILE A 277 1.01 10.70 7.89
N LEU A 278 1.09 12.02 8.07
CA LEU A 278 0.10 12.77 8.85
C LEU A 278 -1.33 12.58 8.31
N PHE A 279 -1.49 12.72 6.98
CA PHE A 279 -2.76 12.54 6.29
C PHE A 279 -3.38 11.18 6.59
N HIS A 280 -2.63 10.10 6.36
CA HIS A 280 -3.16 8.74 6.55
C HIS A 280 -3.39 8.40 8.02
N THR A 281 -2.54 8.88 8.93
CA THR A 281 -2.74 8.67 10.37
C THR A 281 -4.02 9.35 10.87
N ILE A 282 -4.27 10.62 10.50
CA ILE A 282 -5.52 11.32 10.84
C ILE A 282 -6.73 10.55 10.33
N ARG A 283 -6.66 10.03 9.10
CA ARG A 283 -7.74 9.24 8.50
C ARG A 283 -7.99 7.94 9.26
N CYS A 284 -6.95 7.22 9.67
CA CYS A 284 -7.10 6.01 10.48
C CYS A 284 -7.79 6.30 11.82
N TYR A 285 -7.38 7.36 12.54
CA TYR A 285 -8.06 7.81 13.76
C TYR A 285 -9.53 8.18 13.51
N THR A 286 -9.81 8.87 12.42
CA THR A 286 -11.18 9.27 12.05
C THR A 286 -12.07 8.05 11.79
N LEU A 287 -11.55 7.04 11.07
CA LEU A 287 -12.29 5.81 10.78
C LEU A 287 -12.59 5.00 12.05
N LEU A 288 -11.68 4.99 13.05
CA LEU A 288 -11.97 4.34 14.33
C LEU A 288 -13.17 4.99 15.05
N CYS A 289 -13.36 6.31 14.91
CA CYS A 289 -14.49 7.02 15.50
C CYS A 289 -15.86 6.65 14.89
N HIS A 290 -15.92 5.86 13.81
CA HIS A 290 -17.17 5.32 13.29
C HIS A 290 -17.78 4.22 14.18
N ASP A 291 -17.02 3.68 15.14
CA ASP A 291 -17.49 2.75 16.17
C ASP A 291 -17.41 3.41 17.55
N GLU A 292 -18.40 3.20 18.40
CA GLU A 292 -18.48 3.81 19.74
C GLU A 292 -17.25 3.45 20.61
N ARG A 293 -16.75 2.22 20.50
CA ARG A 293 -15.54 1.79 21.23
C ARG A 293 -14.32 2.55 20.73
N GLY A 294 -14.22 2.76 19.43
CA GLY A 294 -13.15 3.52 18.82
C GLY A 294 -13.23 5.00 19.14
N HIS A 295 -14.41 5.60 19.12
CA HIS A 295 -14.61 6.98 19.55
C HIS A 295 -14.10 7.22 20.98
N ASN A 296 -14.49 6.37 21.92
CA ASN A 296 -14.04 6.45 23.31
C ASN A 296 -12.53 6.26 23.45
N LEU A 297 -11.95 5.32 22.70
CA LEU A 297 -10.49 5.10 22.67
C LEU A 297 -9.75 6.33 22.15
N VAL A 298 -10.13 6.81 20.96
CA VAL A 298 -9.49 7.96 20.30
C VAL A 298 -9.56 9.21 21.18
N LYS A 299 -10.70 9.46 21.83
CA LYS A 299 -10.87 10.59 22.76
C LYS A 299 -9.85 10.58 23.91
N GLN A 300 -9.43 9.40 24.36
CA GLN A 300 -8.51 9.23 25.49
C GLN A 300 -7.03 9.17 25.07
N SER A 301 -6.76 8.73 23.83
CA SER A 301 -5.41 8.37 23.39
C SER A 301 -4.93 9.16 22.17
N LEU A 302 -5.58 10.27 21.82
CA LEU A 302 -5.14 11.08 20.70
C LEU A 302 -3.74 11.67 20.96
N PRO A 303 -2.82 11.66 19.98
CA PRO A 303 -1.49 12.24 20.15
C PRO A 303 -1.55 13.72 20.57
N LYS A 304 -0.79 14.11 21.59
CA LYS A 304 -0.77 15.50 22.10
C LYS A 304 -0.39 16.52 21.03
N SER A 305 0.46 16.12 20.10
CA SER A 305 0.93 16.93 18.96
C SER A 305 -0.21 17.37 18.03
N PHE A 306 -1.35 16.65 18.01
CA PHE A 306 -2.54 17.06 17.27
C PHE A 306 -3.31 18.20 17.93
N ILE A 307 -3.18 18.36 19.24
CA ILE A 307 -4.04 19.25 20.05
C ILE A 307 -3.29 20.53 20.45
N ASN A 308 -1.99 20.45 20.71
CA ASN A 308 -1.20 21.55 21.27
C ASN A 308 -0.67 22.56 20.24
N GLY A 309 -1.20 22.54 19.01
CA GLY A 309 -0.78 23.43 17.93
C GLY A 309 0.58 23.13 17.29
N THR A 310 1.21 21.98 17.59
CA THR A 310 2.52 21.60 17.03
C THR A 310 2.58 21.71 15.51
N PHE A 311 1.50 21.30 14.84
CA PHE A 311 1.44 21.28 13.37
C PHE A 311 0.90 22.58 12.74
N HIS A 312 0.59 23.63 13.50
CA HIS A 312 -0.07 24.85 12.98
C HIS A 312 0.69 25.51 11.82
N GLU A 313 2.01 25.66 11.95
CA GLU A 313 2.84 26.28 10.92
C GLU A 313 2.97 25.37 9.68
N ASN A 314 3.26 24.08 9.88
CA ASN A 314 3.37 23.12 8.78
C ASN A 314 2.07 23.03 7.97
N LEU A 315 0.92 23.04 8.64
CA LEU A 315 -0.38 22.85 8.02
C LEU A 315 -0.90 24.07 7.23
N LYS A 316 -0.22 25.22 7.28
CA LYS A 316 -0.53 26.36 6.40
C LYS A 316 -0.39 25.99 4.93
N GLU A 317 0.60 25.16 4.60
CA GLU A 317 0.87 24.70 3.23
C GLU A 317 0.01 23.49 2.83
N PHE A 318 -0.67 22.85 3.79
CA PHE A 318 -1.48 21.65 3.57
C PHE A 318 -2.93 21.85 4.08
N PRO A 319 -3.73 22.70 3.41
CA PRO A 319 -5.09 23.04 3.87
C PRO A 319 -6.02 21.83 3.98
N VAL A 320 -5.81 20.81 3.15
CA VAL A 320 -6.57 19.56 3.19
C VAL A 320 -6.31 18.79 4.49
N ILE A 321 -5.04 18.61 4.87
CA ILE A 321 -4.66 17.91 6.10
C ILE A 321 -5.12 18.71 7.31
N ARG A 322 -5.02 20.05 7.25
CA ARG A 322 -5.55 20.93 8.30
C ARG A 322 -7.04 20.69 8.54
N ARG A 323 -7.84 20.62 7.47
CA ARG A 323 -9.28 20.36 7.58
C ARG A 323 -9.57 18.99 8.17
N LEU A 324 -8.81 17.97 7.79
CA LEU A 324 -8.95 16.61 8.34
C LEU A 324 -8.65 16.58 9.84
N LEU A 325 -7.60 17.27 10.28
CA LEU A 325 -7.26 17.36 11.70
C LEU A 325 -8.39 18.05 12.49
N SER A 326 -8.87 19.20 12.02
CA SER A 326 -9.99 19.89 12.68
C SER A 326 -11.27 19.04 12.71
N GLN A 327 -11.56 18.27 11.66
CA GLN A 327 -12.68 17.34 11.64
C GLN A 327 -12.51 16.22 12.67
N LEU A 328 -11.32 15.62 12.76
CA LEU A 328 -11.03 14.59 13.76
C LEU A 328 -11.22 15.12 15.20
N LEU A 329 -10.71 16.32 15.49
CA LEU A 329 -10.86 16.94 16.81
C LEU A 329 -12.32 17.21 17.16
N LEU A 330 -13.10 17.72 16.20
CA LEU A 330 -14.54 17.90 16.34
C LEU A 330 -15.25 16.57 16.64
N ILE A 331 -14.96 15.52 15.86
CA ILE A 331 -15.56 14.17 16.03
C ILE A 331 -15.22 13.61 17.41
N ALA A 332 -13.96 13.73 17.85
CA ALA A 332 -13.51 13.28 19.16
C ALA A 332 -14.08 14.11 20.33
N GLY A 333 -14.72 15.25 20.04
CA GLY A 333 -15.23 16.18 21.05
C GLY A 333 -14.11 16.89 21.81
N ILE A 334 -12.98 17.14 21.15
CA ILE A 334 -11.83 17.89 21.67
C ILE A 334 -11.90 19.30 21.09
N ASN A 335 -12.11 20.30 21.95
CA ASN A 335 -12.12 21.69 21.51
C ASN A 335 -10.69 22.19 21.30
N ASP A 336 -10.43 22.81 20.14
CA ASP A 336 -9.21 23.58 19.90
C ASP A 336 -9.09 24.67 20.99
N SER A 337 -7.98 24.65 21.72
CA SER A 337 -7.66 25.64 22.76
C SER A 337 -6.98 26.86 22.18
#